data_AF-A0A929KIF8-F1
#
_entry.id   AF-A0A929KIF8-F1
#
_cell.length_a   1.000
_cell.length_b   1.000
_cell.length_c   1.000
_cell.angle_alpha   90.00
_cell.angle_beta   90.00
_cell.angle_gamma   90.00
#
_symmetry.space_group_name_H-M   'P 1'
#
loop_
_entity.id
_entity.type
_entity.pdbx_description
1 polymer ?
#
loop_
_entity_poly.entity_id
_entity_poly.type
_entity_poly.pdbx_seq_one_letter_code
_entity_poly.pdbx_strand_id
1 'polypeptide(L)'
;DNISVNRTSTGAGATAAVGNYPIVASIVDPGNKLGNYTLVNPNGTLSVTAKGLVLTADNKEKFAGTANPTLTVSYAGFVNNEDFNVLTTKPTIVTTAVLNSLPGDYPITASAAVGSNYSISYVAGNLKVKPGAPTDISLAAVTLYENAAAGANAGTLSSTSPDASATFTYTLVAGAGDTD
;
A
#
# COMPACT_ATOMS: atom_id res chain seq x y z
N ASP A 1 -45.92 -20.94 -34.74
CA ASP A 1 -46.09 -19.77 -33.89
C ASP A 1 -45.07 -19.86 -32.78
N ASN A 2 -44.20 -18.86 -32.65
CA ASN A 2 -43.02 -18.90 -31.79
C ASN A 2 -43.17 -17.88 -30.65
N ILE A 3 -44.20 -18.04 -29.83
CA ILE A 3 -44.39 -17.17 -28.68
C ILE A 3 -43.12 -17.19 -27.82
N SER A 4 -42.55 -16.01 -27.56
CA SER A 4 -41.36 -15.87 -26.74
C SER A 4 -41.51 -14.78 -25.68
N VAL A 5 -40.77 -14.94 -24.59
CA VAL A 5 -40.59 -13.92 -23.57
C VAL A 5 -39.15 -13.43 -23.66
N ASN A 6 -38.98 -12.13 -23.84
CA ASN A 6 -37.67 -11.50 -23.83
C ASN A 6 -37.54 -10.66 -22.56
N ARG A 7 -36.36 -10.72 -21.93
CA ARG A 7 -35.98 -9.85 -20.81
C ARG A 7 -34.67 -9.17 -21.16
N THR A 8 -34.68 -7.85 -21.24
CA THR A 8 -33.49 -7.06 -21.58
C THR A 8 -33.20 -6.07 -20.48
N SER A 9 -31.93 -5.81 -20.22
CA SER A 9 -31.48 -4.77 -19.30
C SER A 9 -30.39 -3.93 -19.95
N THR A 10 -30.35 -2.65 -19.61
CA THR A 10 -29.26 -1.74 -20.03
C THR A 10 -28.00 -1.90 -19.18
N GLY A 11 -28.03 -2.71 -18.11
CA GLY A 11 -26.82 -3.11 -17.41
C GLY A 11 -25.93 -3.92 -18.35
N ALA A 12 -24.81 -3.33 -18.78
CA ALA A 12 -23.74 -4.06 -19.46
C ALA A 12 -23.21 -5.15 -18.52
N GLY A 13 -22.67 -6.27 -19.04
CA GLY A 13 -22.21 -7.42 -18.25
C GLY A 13 -21.14 -7.12 -17.18
N ALA A 14 -19.95 -7.71 -17.25
CA ALA A 14 -18.94 -7.62 -16.19
C ALA A 14 -18.51 -6.18 -15.77
N THR A 15 -18.97 -5.13 -16.46
CA THR A 15 -18.55 -3.73 -16.32
C THR A 15 -19.70 -2.75 -15.99
N ALA A 16 -20.91 -3.21 -15.64
CA ALA A 16 -21.95 -2.28 -15.20
C ALA A 16 -21.48 -1.48 -13.98
N ALA A 17 -21.72 -0.17 -14.01
CA ALA A 17 -21.46 0.69 -12.86
C ALA A 17 -22.46 0.41 -11.73
N VAL A 18 -22.13 0.85 -10.52
CA VAL A 18 -23.05 0.78 -9.39
C VAL A 18 -24.32 1.56 -9.71
N GLY A 19 -25.47 0.92 -9.48
CA GLY A 19 -26.76 1.50 -9.77
C GLY A 19 -27.85 0.48 -10.01
N ASN A 20 -29.00 0.99 -10.46
CA ASN A 20 -30.19 0.20 -10.74
C ASN A 20 -30.50 0.30 -12.22
N TYR A 21 -30.66 -0.85 -12.85
CA TYR A 21 -30.95 -0.99 -14.28
C TYR A 21 -32.31 -1.67 -14.44
N PRO A 22 -33.24 -1.10 -15.22
CA PRO A 22 -34.51 -1.76 -15.47
C PRO A 22 -34.28 -3.06 -16.24
N ILE A 23 -35.03 -4.10 -15.88
CA ILE A 23 -35.21 -5.30 -16.68
C ILE A 23 -36.56 -5.16 -17.36
N VAL A 24 -36.54 -4.81 -18.64
CA VAL A 24 -37.73 -4.63 -19.45
C VAL A 24 -38.19 -5.98 -19.96
N ALA A 25 -39.43 -6.33 -19.69
CA ALA A 25 -40.03 -7.57 -20.12
C ALA A 25 -40.89 -7.34 -21.37
N SER A 26 -40.73 -8.16 -22.40
CA SER A 26 -41.58 -8.13 -23.59
C SER A 26 -42.04 -9.53 -23.98
N ILE A 27 -43.23 -9.59 -24.57
CA ILE A 27 -43.81 -10.81 -25.14
C ILE A 27 -43.85 -10.61 -26.65
N VAL A 28 -43.42 -11.62 -27.39
CA VAL A 28 -43.57 -11.68 -28.84
C VAL A 28 -44.57 -12.78 -29.12
N ASP A 29 -45.75 -12.43 -29.62
CA ASP A 29 -46.82 -13.36 -30.02
C ASP A 29 -47.30 -13.02 -31.44
N PRO A 30 -46.55 -13.42 -32.49
CA PRO A 30 -46.86 -13.03 -33.87
C PRO A 30 -48.19 -13.60 -34.36
N GLY A 31 -48.63 -14.72 -33.79
CA GLY A 31 -49.91 -15.35 -34.12
C GLY A 31 -51.11 -14.83 -33.32
N ASN A 32 -50.91 -13.92 -32.37
CA ASN A 32 -51.90 -13.46 -31.39
C ASN A 32 -52.66 -14.63 -30.73
N LYS A 33 -51.98 -15.77 -30.53
CA LYS A 33 -52.62 -16.98 -30.01
C LYS A 33 -52.94 -16.88 -28.52
N LEU A 34 -52.39 -15.89 -27.85
CA LEU A 34 -52.66 -15.61 -26.44
C LEU A 34 -53.77 -14.57 -26.24
N GLY A 35 -54.48 -14.16 -27.31
CA GLY A 35 -55.50 -13.11 -27.24
C GLY A 35 -56.68 -13.38 -26.30
N ASN A 36 -56.90 -14.64 -25.89
CA ASN A 36 -57.90 -15.04 -24.91
C ASN A 36 -57.38 -15.13 -23.46
N TYR A 37 -56.11 -14.75 -23.22
CA TYR A 37 -55.48 -14.74 -21.90
C TYR A 37 -55.16 -13.32 -21.46
N THR A 38 -55.25 -13.08 -20.15
CA THR A 38 -54.63 -11.90 -19.52
C THR A 38 -53.18 -12.25 -19.20
N LEU A 39 -52.23 -11.67 -19.92
CA LEU A 39 -50.80 -11.88 -19.67
C LEU A 39 -50.27 -10.91 -18.63
N VAL A 40 -49.54 -11.46 -17.66
CA VAL A 40 -48.81 -10.69 -16.66
C VAL A 40 -47.32 -10.96 -16.85
N ASN A 41 -46.60 -9.95 -17.35
CA ASN A 41 -45.15 -10.03 -17.53
C ASN A 41 -44.49 -8.75 -16.99
N PRO A 42 -44.34 -8.64 -15.66
CA PRO A 42 -43.86 -7.42 -15.04
C PRO A 42 -42.38 -7.19 -15.35
N ASN A 43 -42.01 -5.90 -15.39
CA ASN A 43 -40.60 -5.49 -15.39
C ASN A 43 -39.93 -5.90 -14.09
N GLY A 44 -38.61 -6.05 -14.13
CA GLY A 44 -37.77 -6.23 -12.95
C GLY A 44 -36.71 -5.13 -12.83
N THR A 45 -35.82 -5.29 -11.84
CA THR A 45 -34.69 -4.39 -11.64
C THR A 45 -33.44 -5.23 -11.39
N LEU A 46 -32.37 -4.96 -12.13
CA LEU A 46 -31.01 -5.41 -11.83
C LEU A 46 -30.37 -4.35 -10.93
N SER A 47 -29.85 -4.75 -9.78
CA SER A 47 -29.10 -3.86 -8.89
C SER A 47 -27.64 -4.27 -8.86
N VAL A 48 -26.76 -3.32 -9.11
CA VAL A 48 -25.31 -3.47 -9.03
C VAL A 48 -24.82 -2.71 -7.81
N THR A 49 -24.20 -3.42 -6.89
CA THR A 49 -23.67 -2.86 -5.64
C THR A 49 -22.16 -2.65 -5.72
N ALA A 50 -21.65 -1.72 -4.93
CA ALA A 50 -20.23 -1.41 -4.91
C ALA A 50 -19.41 -2.58 -4.36
N LYS A 51 -18.28 -2.88 -4.99
CA LYS A 51 -17.34 -3.91 -4.52
C LYS A 51 -16.48 -3.37 -3.39
N GLY A 52 -16.19 -4.17 -2.37
CA GLY A 52 -15.24 -3.76 -1.32
C GLY A 52 -13.81 -3.63 -1.85
N LEU A 53 -13.17 -2.50 -1.57
CA LEU A 53 -11.75 -2.24 -1.83
C LEU A 53 -11.06 -1.84 -0.53
N VAL A 54 -9.98 -2.54 -0.18
CA VAL A 54 -9.19 -2.27 1.03
C VAL A 54 -7.89 -1.58 0.62
N LEU A 55 -7.65 -0.40 1.21
CA LEU A 55 -6.41 0.35 1.06
C LEU A 55 -5.59 0.20 2.35
N THR A 56 -4.40 -0.40 2.23
CA THR A 56 -3.50 -0.62 3.36
C THR A 56 -2.29 0.30 3.22
N ALA A 57 -2.11 1.24 4.15
CA ALA A 57 -0.89 2.05 4.14
C ALA A 57 0.32 1.16 4.44
N ASP A 58 1.36 1.27 3.63
CA ASP A 58 2.52 0.40 3.77
C ASP A 58 3.39 0.84 4.94
N ASN A 59 3.89 -0.13 5.71
CA ASN A 59 4.85 0.15 6.78
C ASN A 59 6.15 0.75 6.20
N LYS A 60 6.74 1.68 6.93
CA LYS A 60 7.98 2.38 6.57
C LYS A 60 8.87 2.54 7.78
N GLU A 61 10.12 2.89 7.54
CA GLU A 61 11.08 3.22 8.60
C GLU A 61 11.89 4.46 8.22
N LYS A 62 12.38 5.18 9.23
CA LYS A 62 13.34 6.28 9.10
C LYS A 62 14.22 6.36 10.33
N PHE A 63 15.33 7.08 10.25
CA PHE A 63 16.10 7.48 11.43
C PHE A 63 15.63 8.85 11.94
N ALA A 64 15.77 9.10 13.24
CA ALA A 64 15.48 10.41 13.82
C ALA A 64 16.35 11.49 13.17
N GLY A 65 15.78 12.66 12.87
CA GLY A 65 16.46 13.76 12.20
C GLY A 65 16.51 13.66 10.67
N THR A 66 16.01 12.59 10.05
CA THR A 66 15.90 12.49 8.58
C THR A 66 14.50 12.84 8.09
N ALA A 67 14.36 13.25 6.82
CA ALA A 67 13.04 13.44 6.22
C ALA A 67 12.22 12.13 6.25
N ASN A 68 10.89 12.25 6.22
CA ASN A 68 10.03 11.07 6.10
C ASN A 68 10.22 10.43 4.71
N PRO A 69 10.24 9.09 4.61
CA PRO A 69 10.23 8.42 3.32
C PRO A 69 8.90 8.70 2.60
N THR A 70 8.88 8.49 1.29
CA THR A 70 7.63 8.52 0.53
C THR A 70 6.67 7.47 1.10
N LEU A 71 5.51 7.92 1.54
CA LEU A 71 4.44 7.06 2.04
C LEU A 71 3.72 6.42 0.86
N THR A 72 3.40 5.13 0.98
CA THR A 72 2.76 4.34 -0.08
C THR A 72 1.59 3.54 0.48
N VAL A 73 0.75 3.03 -0.42
CA VAL A 73 -0.46 2.27 -0.08
C VAL A 73 -0.60 1.09 -1.04
N SER A 74 -0.97 -0.06 -0.49
CA SER A 74 -1.32 -1.27 -1.21
C SER A 74 -2.84 -1.43 -1.33
N TYR A 75 -3.31 -1.99 -2.44
CA TYR A 75 -4.74 -2.14 -2.75
C TYR A 75 -5.12 -3.61 -2.86
N ALA A 76 -6.25 -4.00 -2.28
CA ALA A 76 -6.81 -5.33 -2.41
C ALA A 76 -8.32 -5.27 -2.69
N GLY A 77 -8.77 -5.96 -3.74
CA GLY A 77 -10.19 -6.06 -4.09
C GLY A 77 -10.56 -5.56 -5.49
N PHE A 78 -9.62 -5.05 -6.28
CA PHE A 78 -9.86 -4.77 -7.70
C PHE A 78 -10.28 -6.05 -8.44
N VAL A 79 -11.19 -5.88 -9.39
CA VAL A 79 -11.71 -6.96 -10.25
C VAL A 79 -11.52 -6.57 -11.71
N ASN A 80 -11.84 -7.46 -12.66
CA ASN A 80 -11.83 -7.17 -14.10
C ASN A 80 -10.50 -6.60 -14.63
N ASN A 81 -9.37 -7.01 -14.06
CA ASN A 81 -8.04 -6.47 -14.40
C ASN A 81 -7.90 -4.96 -14.21
N GLU A 82 -8.75 -4.36 -13.37
CA GLU A 82 -8.66 -2.96 -12.97
C GLU A 82 -7.49 -2.73 -12.02
N ASP A 83 -7.05 -1.47 -11.95
CA ASP A 83 -6.00 -1.01 -11.05
C ASP A 83 -6.38 0.33 -10.39
N PHE A 84 -5.44 0.94 -9.66
CA PHE A 84 -5.68 2.19 -8.94
C PHE A 84 -6.18 3.34 -9.84
N ASN A 85 -6.02 3.27 -11.16
CA ASN A 85 -6.48 4.30 -12.10
C ASN A 85 -8.01 4.46 -12.10
N VAL A 86 -8.78 3.43 -11.72
CA VAL A 86 -10.26 3.52 -11.66
C VAL A 86 -10.79 4.40 -10.53
N LEU A 87 -9.93 4.78 -9.57
CA LEU A 87 -10.31 5.70 -8.50
C LEU A 87 -10.34 7.14 -9.03
N THR A 88 -11.50 7.79 -8.88
CA THR A 88 -11.71 9.19 -9.27
C THR A 88 -10.94 10.16 -8.37
N THR A 89 -10.78 9.80 -7.09
CA THR A 89 -9.90 10.48 -6.14
C THR A 89 -8.89 9.48 -5.58
N LYS A 90 -7.60 9.80 -5.68
CA LYS A 90 -6.53 8.98 -5.09
C LYS A 90 -6.46 9.21 -3.58
N PRO A 91 -6.01 8.21 -2.78
CA PRO A 91 -5.90 8.38 -1.34
C PRO A 91 -4.87 9.44 -0.96
N THR A 92 -5.19 10.20 0.08
CA THR A 92 -4.22 11.02 0.81
C THR A 92 -3.61 10.15 1.90
N ILE A 93 -2.28 10.07 1.94
CA ILE A 93 -1.52 9.26 2.89
C ILE A 93 -0.73 10.19 3.80
N VAL A 94 -0.93 10.09 5.11
CA VAL A 94 -0.32 10.97 6.10
C VAL A 94 0.23 10.22 7.29
N THR A 95 1.15 10.86 8.00
CA THR A 95 1.62 10.46 9.32
C THR A 95 1.85 11.71 10.16
N THR A 96 1.80 11.58 11.48
CA THR A 96 2.13 12.67 12.41
C THR A 96 3.64 12.81 12.64
N ALA A 97 4.45 11.85 12.16
CA ALA A 97 5.89 11.99 12.22
C ALA A 97 6.38 13.18 11.38
N VAL A 98 7.35 13.91 11.89
CA VAL A 98 8.01 15.04 11.22
C VAL A 98 9.52 14.79 11.19
N LEU A 99 10.28 15.72 10.59
CA LEU A 99 11.75 15.66 10.48
C LEU A 99 12.42 15.26 11.81
N ASN A 100 12.03 15.93 12.91
CA ASN A 100 12.63 15.78 14.24
C ASN A 100 11.77 14.94 15.21
N SER A 101 10.91 14.06 14.71
CA SER A 101 10.20 13.12 15.58
C SER A 101 11.17 12.25 16.37
N LEU A 102 10.84 12.03 17.64
CA LEU A 102 11.59 11.12 18.51
C LEU A 102 11.42 9.66 18.05
N PRO A 103 12.34 8.76 18.44
CA PRO A 103 12.18 7.34 18.15
C PRO A 103 10.85 6.79 18.69
N GLY A 104 10.17 6.00 17.87
CA GLY A 104 8.83 5.51 18.19
C GLY A 104 8.06 5.00 16.98
N ASP A 105 6.81 4.62 17.22
CA ASP A 105 5.86 4.14 16.21
C ASP A 105 4.85 5.25 15.92
N TYR A 106 4.72 5.60 14.64
CA TYR A 106 3.83 6.65 14.17
C TYR A 106 2.86 6.07 13.14
N PRO A 107 1.54 6.10 13.37
CA PRO A 107 0.59 5.60 12.39
C PRO A 107 0.74 6.30 11.04
N ILE A 108 0.61 5.50 9.97
CA ILE A 108 0.42 5.97 8.61
C ILE A 108 -1.03 5.70 8.25
N THR A 109 -1.80 6.74 7.96
CA THR A 109 -3.22 6.62 7.62
C THR A 109 -3.46 7.03 6.17
N ALA A 110 -4.28 6.24 5.48
CA ALA A 110 -4.82 6.56 4.16
C ALA A 110 -6.27 7.03 4.30
N SER A 111 -6.70 7.96 3.46
CA SER A 111 -8.04 8.55 3.51
C SER A 111 -8.43 9.18 2.16
N ALA A 112 -9.69 9.63 2.05
CA ALA A 112 -10.21 10.45 0.95
C ALA A 112 -10.21 9.82 -0.46
N ALA A 113 -9.87 8.54 -0.62
CA ALA A 113 -10.04 7.85 -1.89
C ALA A 113 -11.53 7.69 -2.23
N VAL A 114 -11.84 7.81 -3.52
CA VAL A 114 -13.21 7.67 -4.06
C VAL A 114 -13.15 6.83 -5.32
N GLY A 115 -14.05 5.86 -5.45
CA GLY A 115 -14.22 5.05 -6.66
C GLY A 115 -15.70 4.74 -6.88
N SER A 116 -16.23 5.04 -8.06
CA SER A 116 -17.67 4.93 -8.35
C SER A 116 -18.23 3.52 -8.18
N ASN A 117 -17.39 2.50 -8.38
CA ASN A 117 -17.77 1.09 -8.27
C ASN A 117 -17.29 0.40 -7.01
N TYR A 118 -16.68 1.15 -6.08
CA TYR A 118 -16.00 0.58 -4.92
C TYR A 118 -16.42 1.23 -3.61
N SER A 119 -16.72 0.38 -2.62
CA SER A 119 -16.84 0.77 -1.22
C SER A 119 -15.46 0.65 -0.58
N ILE A 120 -14.89 1.78 -0.16
CA ILE A 120 -13.50 1.87 0.26
C ILE A 120 -13.39 1.76 1.79
N SER A 121 -12.45 0.93 2.23
CA SER A 121 -12.04 0.80 3.63
C SER A 121 -10.53 0.94 3.76
N TYR A 122 -10.06 1.30 4.95
CA TYR A 122 -8.66 1.65 5.19
C TYR A 122 -8.06 0.82 6.32
N VAL A 123 -6.81 0.41 6.14
CA VAL A 123 -5.98 -0.20 7.17
C VAL A 123 -4.74 0.68 7.35
N ALA A 124 -4.47 1.06 8.60
CA ALA A 124 -3.31 1.88 8.93
C ALA A 124 -2.01 1.05 8.84
N GLY A 125 -0.97 1.70 8.36
CA GLY A 125 0.41 1.23 8.46
C GLY A 125 1.13 1.91 9.62
N ASN A 126 2.42 1.63 9.76
CA ASN A 126 3.27 2.20 10.78
C ASN A 126 4.58 2.73 10.17
N LEU A 127 4.94 3.95 10.55
CA LEU A 127 6.25 4.52 10.35
C LEU A 127 7.07 4.33 11.63
N LYS A 128 8.04 3.42 11.60
CA LYS A 128 9.00 3.27 12.69
C LYS A 128 10.10 4.32 12.57
N VAL A 129 10.13 5.24 13.52
CA VAL A 129 11.26 6.16 13.69
C VAL A 129 12.28 5.46 14.58
N LYS A 130 13.42 5.12 14.00
CA LYS A 130 14.58 4.56 14.68
C LYS A 130 15.40 5.68 15.34
N PRO A 131 16.17 5.37 16.40
CA PRO A 131 17.21 6.26 16.93
C PRO A 131 18.17 6.78 15.84
N GLY A 132 18.94 7.85 16.11
CA GLY A 132 19.79 8.45 15.08
C GLY A 132 20.79 7.46 14.47
N ALA A 133 21.08 7.62 13.17
CA ALA A 133 22.07 6.78 12.50
C ALA A 133 23.50 7.10 12.98
N PRO A 134 24.43 6.12 12.97
CA PRO A 134 25.85 6.38 13.18
C PRO A 134 26.38 7.45 12.23
N THR A 135 27.13 8.41 12.75
CA THR A 135 27.61 9.57 11.99
C THR A 135 29.10 9.54 11.68
N ASP A 136 29.89 8.84 12.50
CA ASP A 136 31.35 8.87 12.35
C ASP A 136 32.02 7.60 12.89
N ILE A 137 33.24 7.33 12.42
CA ILE A 137 34.16 6.32 12.94
C ILE A 137 35.53 6.95 13.15
N SER A 138 36.12 6.72 14.32
CA SER A 138 37.43 7.24 14.68
C SER A 138 38.34 6.13 15.18
N LEU A 139 39.63 6.20 14.81
CA LEU A 139 40.69 5.41 15.40
C LEU A 139 41.51 6.30 16.33
N ALA A 140 41.49 6.01 17.62
CA ALA A 140 42.31 6.71 18.59
C ALA A 140 43.79 6.39 18.33
N ALA A 141 44.58 7.42 18.00
CA ALA A 141 46.00 7.28 17.74
C ALA A 141 46.74 6.81 19.00
N VAL A 142 47.65 5.85 18.81
CA VAL A 142 48.58 5.38 19.84
C VAL A 142 50.00 5.58 19.30
N THR A 143 50.89 6.10 20.14
CA THR A 143 52.31 6.14 19.79
C THR A 143 52.90 4.74 19.98
N LEU A 144 53.36 4.14 18.89
CA LEU A 144 54.09 2.90 18.91
C LEU A 144 55.57 3.18 18.60
N TYR A 145 56.46 2.58 19.39
CA TYR A 145 57.87 2.57 19.08
C TYR A 145 58.16 1.52 18.00
N GLU A 146 59.18 1.78 17.18
CA GLU A 146 59.75 0.76 16.32
C GLU A 146 60.14 -0.47 17.17
N ASN A 147 59.92 -1.67 16.60
CA ASN A 147 60.17 -2.96 17.26
C ASN A 147 59.29 -3.25 18.49
N ALA A 148 58.12 -2.62 18.60
CA ALA A 148 57.09 -3.06 19.54
C ALA A 148 56.74 -4.54 19.32
N ALA A 149 56.41 -5.26 20.41
CA ALA A 149 56.07 -6.67 20.34
C ALA A 149 54.85 -6.92 19.42
N ALA A 150 54.86 -8.05 18.72
CA ALA A 150 53.72 -8.48 17.92
C ALA A 150 52.44 -8.54 18.77
N GLY A 151 51.34 -8.00 18.24
CA GLY A 151 50.07 -7.86 18.97
C GLY A 151 49.96 -6.59 19.82
N ALA A 152 50.93 -5.67 19.74
CA ALA A 152 50.77 -4.34 20.32
C ALA A 152 49.52 -3.64 19.77
N ASN A 153 48.76 -2.99 20.66
CA ASN A 153 47.53 -2.31 20.26
C ASN A 153 47.84 -1.12 19.34
N ALA A 154 47.42 -1.19 18.08
CA ALA A 154 47.60 -0.13 17.09
C ALA A 154 46.64 1.05 17.27
N GLY A 155 45.61 0.90 18.10
CA GLY A 155 44.64 1.93 18.40
C GLY A 155 43.27 1.34 18.74
N THR A 156 42.36 2.18 19.23
CA THR A 156 40.98 1.78 19.53
C THR A 156 40.04 2.39 18.51
N LEU A 157 39.26 1.55 17.83
CA LEU A 157 38.15 2.02 17.00
C LEU A 157 36.96 2.41 17.88
N SER A 158 36.34 3.53 17.53
CA SER A 158 35.09 4.01 18.14
C SER A 158 34.19 4.58 17.07
N SER A 159 32.88 4.57 17.31
CA SER A 159 31.89 5.20 16.43
C SER A 159 31.03 6.17 17.20
N THR A 160 30.63 7.25 16.54
CA THR A 160 29.71 8.24 17.08
C THR A 160 28.32 7.95 16.54
N SER A 161 27.32 7.86 17.43
CA SER A 161 25.91 7.79 17.05
C SER A 161 25.05 8.60 18.02
N PRO A 162 24.02 9.31 17.54
CA PRO A 162 22.98 9.87 18.40
C PRO A 162 22.13 8.79 19.10
N ASP A 163 22.22 7.53 18.67
CA ASP A 163 21.63 6.38 19.38
C ASP A 163 22.56 5.86 20.47
N ALA A 164 22.20 6.12 21.73
CA ALA A 164 22.95 5.64 22.90
C ALA A 164 22.95 4.11 23.04
N SER A 165 22.06 3.38 22.36
CA SER A 165 22.00 1.92 22.38
C SER A 165 22.63 1.28 21.13
N ALA A 166 23.24 2.07 20.24
CA ALA A 166 23.86 1.54 19.04
C ALA A 166 25.03 0.61 19.38
N THR A 167 24.99 -0.59 18.81
CA THR A 167 26.11 -1.54 18.83
C THR A 167 26.87 -1.45 17.52
N PHE A 168 28.20 -1.36 17.59
CA PHE A 168 29.06 -1.31 16.42
C PHE A 168 29.88 -2.58 16.29
N THR A 169 29.99 -3.10 15.08
CA THR A 169 30.86 -4.23 14.75
C THR A 169 31.91 -3.76 13.77
N TYR A 170 33.17 -4.03 14.06
CA TYR A 170 34.31 -3.67 13.23
C TYR A 170 34.97 -4.94 12.71
N THR A 171 35.27 -4.97 11.42
CA THR A 171 36.07 -6.03 10.79
C THR A 171 37.16 -5.38 9.98
N LEU A 172 38.42 -5.70 10.28
CA LEU A 172 39.53 -5.33 9.42
C LEU A 172 39.49 -6.24 8.18
N VAL A 173 39.62 -5.63 7.00
CA VAL A 173 39.69 -6.35 5.72
C VAL A 173 41.16 -6.43 5.33
N ALA A 174 41.59 -7.59 4.83
CA ALA A 174 42.98 -7.77 4.46
C ALA A 174 43.40 -6.82 3.32
N GLY A 175 44.57 -6.21 3.43
CA GLY A 175 45.11 -5.20 2.54
C GLY A 175 46.61 -5.35 2.26
N ALA A 176 47.15 -4.39 1.51
CA ALA A 176 48.59 -4.34 1.23
C ALA A 176 49.36 -4.02 2.52
N GLY A 177 50.32 -4.88 2.88
CA GLY A 177 51.14 -4.75 4.10
C GLY A 177 50.78 -5.73 5.22
N ASP A 178 49.73 -6.53 5.08
CA ASP A 178 49.27 -7.45 6.14
C ASP A 178 50.17 -8.68 6.38
N THR A 179 51.22 -8.84 5.58
CA THR A 179 52.19 -9.94 5.68
C THR A 179 53.60 -9.47 6.05
N ASP A 180 53.77 -8.19 6.39
CA ASP A 180 55.03 -7.63 6.88
C ASP A 180 55.31 -8.06 8.33
#